data_AF-A0A1V5URY1-F1
#
_entry.id   AF-A0A1V5URY1-F1
#
_cell.length_a   1.000
_cell.length_b   1.000
_cell.length_c   1.000
_cell.angle_alpha   90.00
_cell.angle_beta   90.00
_cell.angle_gamma   90.00
#
_symmetry.space_group_name_H-M   'P 1'
#
loop_
_entity.id
_entity.type
_entity.pdbx_description
1 polymer ?
#
loop_
_entity_poly.entity_id
_entity_poly.type
_entity_poly.pdbx_seq_one_letter_code
_entity_poly.pdbx_strand_id
1 'polypeptide(L)'
;MRPLENELIGNFFYSRRGTHGHTTVSKEKGIRPLLAALNAHQSIAIVSDQHASSKEGVEVTFCGHPARAHMTPALLHLKTKVPIFCLVVVRVDDDFHFKLTGYGPLQYTPTGDKEADIQAITRLYTGMIEKILRQYPDQWLWAHRRWLDCNRTYQPKEENKNEKTAV
;
A
#
# COMPACT_ATOMS: atom_id res chain seq x y z
N MET A 1 12.15 -4.63 1.04
CA MET A 1 12.33 -4.90 -0.39
C MET A 1 12.26 -6.40 -0.61
N ARG A 2 11.48 -6.79 -1.61
CA ARG A 2 11.43 -8.18 -2.09
C ARG A 2 12.57 -8.36 -3.10
N PRO A 3 13.33 -9.47 -3.05
CA PRO A 3 14.26 -9.82 -4.11
C PRO A 3 13.58 -9.83 -5.48
N LEU A 4 14.25 -9.27 -6.49
CA LEU A 4 13.84 -9.43 -7.88
C LEU A 4 14.34 -10.78 -8.38
N GLU A 5 13.56 -11.45 -9.23
CA GLU A 5 13.91 -12.78 -9.76
C GLU A 5 15.16 -12.73 -10.65
N ASN A 6 15.34 -11.64 -11.40
CA ASN A 6 16.56 -11.40 -12.14
C ASN A 6 17.58 -10.69 -11.24
N GLU A 7 18.66 -11.39 -10.90
CA GLU A 7 19.70 -10.90 -9.99
C GLU A 7 20.45 -9.66 -10.54
N LEU A 8 20.69 -9.58 -11.85
CA LEU A 8 21.38 -8.43 -12.46
C LEU A 8 20.55 -7.16 -12.29
N ILE A 9 19.24 -7.25 -12.55
CA ILE A 9 18.30 -6.15 -12.34
C ILE A 9 18.18 -5.83 -10.85
N GLY A 10 18.11 -6.86 -10.00
CA GLY A 10 18.15 -6.72 -8.55
C GLY A 10 19.34 -5.88 -8.08
N ASN A 11 20.55 -6.31 -8.43
CA ASN A 11 21.81 -5.65 -8.05
C ASN A 11 21.90 -4.22 -8.58
N PHE A 12 21.41 -3.97 -9.80
CA PHE A 12 21.30 -2.62 -10.34
C PHE A 12 20.39 -1.72 -9.48
N PHE A 13 19.21 -2.19 -9.07
CA PHE A 13 18.33 -1.39 -8.20
C PHE A 13 18.89 -1.24 -6.78
N TYR A 14 19.48 -2.30 -6.20
CA TYR A 14 20.05 -2.25 -4.87
C TYR A 14 21.22 -1.29 -4.77
N SER A 15 22.14 -1.32 -5.74
CA SER A 15 23.29 -0.40 -5.79
C SER A 15 22.85 1.07 -5.90
N ARG A 16 21.72 1.36 -6.54
CA ARG A 16 21.18 2.73 -6.64
C ARG A 16 20.30 3.16 -5.46
N ARG A 17 19.72 2.21 -4.72
CA ARG A 17 18.93 2.49 -3.51
C ARG A 17 19.80 2.57 -2.24
N GLY A 18 20.96 1.91 -2.21
CA GLY A 18 21.86 1.96 -1.06
C GLY A 18 22.75 3.20 -0.95
N THR A 19 22.71 4.11 -1.93
CA THR A 19 23.72 5.17 -2.08
C THR A 19 23.37 6.51 -1.44
N HIS A 20 22.11 6.76 -1.07
CA HIS A 20 21.68 8.10 -0.63
C HIS A 20 20.71 8.07 0.56
N GLY A 21 21.23 8.14 1.79
CA GLY A 21 20.46 8.53 2.98
C GLY A 21 19.33 7.59 3.43
N HIS A 22 19.18 6.41 2.82
CA HIS A 22 18.20 5.42 3.21
C HIS A 22 18.78 4.00 3.14
N THR A 23 18.31 3.15 4.04
CA THR A 23 18.67 1.73 4.08
C THR A 23 17.46 0.90 3.71
N THR A 24 17.63 -0.06 2.78
CA THR A 24 16.55 -0.99 2.44
C THR A 24 16.54 -2.17 3.41
N VAL A 25 15.36 -2.50 3.93
CA VAL A 25 15.15 -3.69 4.76
C VAL A 25 14.54 -4.81 3.92
N SER A 26 15.06 -6.04 3.97
CA SER A 26 14.43 -7.20 3.29
C SER A 26 13.04 -7.49 3.88
N LYS A 27 12.07 -7.79 3.00
CA LYS A 27 10.71 -8.19 3.42
C LYS A 27 10.73 -9.49 4.22
N GLU A 28 11.66 -10.40 3.94
CA GLU A 28 11.78 -11.72 4.59
C GLU A 28 12.12 -11.61 6.09
N LYS A 29 12.80 -10.52 6.49
CA LYS A 29 13.09 -10.24 7.90
C LYS A 29 11.87 -9.71 8.66
N GLY A 30 10.72 -9.56 7.98
CA GLY A 30 9.46 -9.10 8.54
C GLY A 30 9.57 -7.71 9.16
N ILE A 31 8.86 -7.51 10.27
CA ILE A 31 8.73 -6.21 10.95
C ILE A 31 9.91 -5.88 11.88
N ARG A 32 10.73 -6.87 12.25
CA ARG A 32 11.77 -6.70 13.29
C ARG A 32 12.78 -5.57 12.98
N PRO A 33 13.33 -5.46 11.76
CA PRO A 33 14.28 -4.39 11.47
C PRO A 33 13.62 -3.01 11.43
N LEU A 34 12.33 -2.94 11.07
CA LEU A 34 11.58 -1.68 11.12
C LEU A 34 11.40 -1.21 12.57
N LEU A 35 11.10 -2.13 13.49
CA LEU A 35 11.04 -1.81 14.93
C LEU A 35 12.40 -1.38 15.47
N ALA A 36 13.49 -2.04 15.06
CA ALA A 36 14.84 -1.65 15.46
C ALA A 36 15.18 -0.24 14.97
N ALA A 37 14.85 0.10 13.72
CA ALA A 37 15.06 1.44 13.18
C ALA A 37 14.25 2.52 13.93
N LEU A 38 12.97 2.25 14.21
CA LEU A 38 12.13 3.17 14.99
C LEU A 38 12.66 3.37 16.42
N ASN A 39 13.13 2.30 17.08
CA ASN A 39 13.75 2.37 18.41
C ASN A 39 15.08 3.16 18.39
N ALA A 40 15.77 3.18 17.25
CA ALA A 40 16.96 4.01 17.03
C ALA A 40 16.61 5.44 16.59
N HIS A 41 15.36 5.89 16.77
CA HIS A 41 14.85 7.21 16.37
C HIS A 41 14.99 7.52 14.87
N GLN A 42 15.02 6.49 14.03
CA GLN A 42 15.03 6.64 12.58
C GLN A 42 13.61 6.70 12.02
N SER A 43 13.46 7.38 10.88
CA SER A 43 12.21 7.33 10.10
C SER A 43 12.18 6.10 9.19
N ILE A 44 10.99 5.60 8.92
CA ILE A 44 10.76 4.50 7.97
C ILE A 44 9.78 4.94 6.89
N ALA A 45 9.95 4.43 5.68
CA ALA A 45 9.02 4.61 4.57
C ALA A 45 8.51 3.25 4.10
N ILE A 46 7.20 3.13 3.90
CA ILE A 46 6.54 1.90 3.46
C ILE A 46 5.61 2.20 2.30
N VAL A 47 5.84 1.56 1.15
CA VAL A 47 4.90 1.53 0.03
C VAL A 47 3.70 0.67 0.44
N SER A 48 2.52 1.29 0.58
CA SER A 48 1.34 0.67 1.21
C SER A 48 0.10 0.65 0.30
N ASP A 49 0.23 1.04 -0.97
CA ASP A 49 -0.85 1.10 -1.98
C ASP A 49 -0.96 -0.17 -2.84
N GLN A 50 -0.07 -1.16 -2.66
CA GLN A 50 -0.11 -2.44 -3.37
C GLN A 50 -0.99 -3.49 -2.68
N HIS A 51 -1.46 -4.48 -3.44
CA HIS A 51 -2.25 -5.59 -2.90
C HIS A 51 -1.47 -6.40 -1.86
N ALA A 52 -2.05 -6.55 -0.67
CA ALA A 52 -1.48 -7.35 0.40
C ALA A 52 -2.03 -8.78 0.40
N SER A 53 -1.21 -9.76 0.81
CA SER A 53 -1.68 -11.14 1.01
C SER A 53 -2.61 -11.24 2.22
N SER A 54 -3.40 -12.31 2.33
CA SER A 54 -4.28 -12.58 3.47
C SER A 54 -3.56 -12.62 4.82
N LYS A 55 -2.27 -13.00 4.83
CA LYS A 55 -1.44 -13.03 6.05
C LYS A 55 -0.90 -11.67 6.47
N GLU A 56 -0.85 -10.71 5.54
CA GLU A 56 -0.14 -9.43 5.71
C GLU A 56 -1.05 -8.21 5.59
N GLY A 57 -2.34 -8.42 5.32
CA GLY A 57 -3.27 -7.35 5.09
C GLY A 57 -4.66 -7.62 5.63
N VAL A 58 -5.41 -6.53 5.75
CA VAL A 58 -6.81 -6.52 6.15
C VAL A 58 -7.66 -6.00 5.00
N GLU A 59 -8.94 -6.38 5.00
CA GLU A 59 -9.87 -5.98 3.96
C GLU A 59 -10.37 -4.56 4.19
N VAL A 60 -10.35 -3.77 3.13
CA VAL A 60 -10.84 -2.39 3.12
C VAL A 60 -11.68 -2.17 1.86
N THR A 61 -12.53 -1.16 1.87
CA THR A 61 -13.06 -0.61 0.62
C THR A 61 -12.01 0.34 0.06
N PHE A 62 -11.58 0.12 -1.19
CA PHE A 62 -10.67 0.99 -1.92
C PHE A 62 -11.27 1.38 -3.27
N CYS A 63 -11.56 2.67 -3.45
CA CYS A 63 -12.24 3.24 -4.64
C CYS A 63 -13.57 2.53 -4.95
N GLY A 64 -14.37 2.23 -3.91
CA GLY A 64 -15.68 1.59 -4.05
C GLY A 64 -15.67 0.07 -4.18
N HIS A 65 -14.50 -0.57 -4.26
CA HIS A 65 -14.39 -2.03 -4.37
C HIS A 65 -13.63 -2.64 -3.18
N PRO A 66 -13.94 -3.88 -2.76
CA PRO A 66 -13.15 -4.58 -1.76
C PRO A 66 -11.69 -4.75 -2.21
N ALA A 67 -10.75 -4.43 -1.34
CA ALA A 67 -9.32 -4.58 -1.58
C ALA A 67 -8.63 -5.02 -0.29
N ARG A 68 -7.46 -5.65 -0.40
CA ARG A 68 -6.63 -6.00 0.74
C ARG A 68 -5.43 -5.07 0.86
N ALA A 69 -5.30 -4.41 2.00
CA ALA A 69 -4.26 -3.41 2.27
C ALA A 69 -3.32 -3.86 3.39
N HIS A 70 -2.05 -3.45 3.33
CA HIS A 70 -1.02 -3.90 4.27
C HIS A 70 -1.31 -3.41 5.70
N MET A 71 -1.33 -4.31 6.68
CA MET A 71 -1.56 -3.93 8.08
C MET A 71 -0.31 -3.37 8.77
N THR A 72 0.87 -3.48 8.15
CA THR A 72 2.17 -3.11 8.73
C THR A 72 2.23 -1.68 9.29
N PRO A 73 1.72 -0.63 8.60
CA PRO A 73 1.73 0.72 9.18
C PRO A 73 0.94 0.81 10.49
N ALA A 74 -0.25 0.20 10.54
CA ALA A 74 -1.07 0.17 11.74
C ALA A 74 -0.41 -0.60 12.88
N LEU A 75 0.17 -1.78 12.59
CA LEU A 75 0.90 -2.57 13.57
C LEU A 75 2.07 -1.82 14.19
N LEU A 76 2.83 -1.09 13.37
CA LEU A 76 3.96 -0.28 13.84
C LEU A 76 3.45 0.87 14.72
N HIS A 77 2.47 1.62 14.25
CA HIS A 77 1.88 2.73 14.99
C HIS A 77 1.35 2.30 16.37
N LEU A 78 0.56 1.22 16.45
CA LEU A 78 0.02 0.72 17.71
C LEU A 78 1.12 0.25 18.67
N LYS A 79 2.20 -0.33 18.13
CA LYS A 79 3.29 -0.88 18.95
C LYS A 79 4.28 0.18 19.44
N THR A 80 4.56 1.20 18.62
CA THR A 80 5.62 2.19 18.90
C THR A 80 5.09 3.58 19.22
N LYS A 81 3.79 3.83 18.98
CA LYS A 81 3.15 5.15 19.06
C LYS A 81 3.73 6.19 18.10
N VAL A 82 4.55 5.76 17.14
CA VAL A 82 5.13 6.66 16.11
C VAL A 82 4.03 7.10 15.15
N PRO A 83 3.87 8.40 14.87
CA PRO A 83 2.82 8.90 13.99
C PRO A 83 2.97 8.40 12.55
N ILE A 84 1.84 8.17 11.88
CA ILE A 84 1.81 7.84 10.47
C ILE A 84 1.60 9.12 9.66
N PHE A 85 2.45 9.35 8.66
CA PHE A 85 2.26 10.35 7.62
C PHE A 85 2.11 9.67 6.27
N CYS A 86 1.18 10.15 5.44
CA CYS A 86 1.06 9.73 4.05
C CYS A 86 1.86 10.69 3.18
N LEU A 87 2.84 10.18 2.45
CA LEU A 87 3.66 10.96 1.54
C LEU A 87 3.28 10.62 0.11
N VAL A 88 3.08 11.65 -0.72
CA VAL A 88 2.85 11.49 -2.16
C VAL A 88 3.78 12.39 -2.94
N VAL A 89 4.31 11.83 -4.03
CA VAL A 89 5.14 12.53 -5.00
C VAL A 89 4.35 12.63 -6.30
N VAL A 90 4.12 13.86 -6.77
CA VAL A 90 3.37 14.14 -8.00
C VAL A 90 4.29 14.86 -8.97
N ARG A 91 4.32 14.42 -10.24
CA ARG A 91 4.99 15.15 -11.33
C ARG A 91 4.14 16.38 -11.67
N VAL A 92 4.75 17.56 -11.69
CA VAL A 92 4.01 18.84 -11.86
C VAL A 92 4.09 19.40 -13.28
N ASP A 93 5.03 18.93 -14.10
CA ASP A 93 5.21 19.37 -15.48
C ASP A 93 5.97 18.31 -16.32
N ASP A 94 6.11 18.59 -17.61
CA ASP A 94 6.81 17.73 -18.57
C ASP A 94 8.34 17.74 -18.41
N ASP A 95 8.89 18.66 -17.63
CA ASP A 95 10.32 18.77 -17.34
C ASP A 95 10.77 17.88 -16.17
N PHE A 96 9.89 16.98 -15.71
CA PHE A 96 10.14 16.04 -14.61
C PHE A 96 10.41 16.74 -13.27
N HIS A 97 9.77 17.88 -13.02
CA HIS A 97 9.71 18.41 -11.66
C HIS A 97 8.69 17.61 -10.82
N PHE A 98 9.03 17.39 -9.55
CA PHE A 98 8.20 16.61 -8.62
C PHE A 98 7.90 17.40 -7.36
N LYS A 99 6.64 17.40 -6.95
CA LYS A 99 6.19 17.94 -5.68
C LYS A 99 5.96 16.80 -4.69
N LEU A 100 6.74 16.78 -3.61
CA LEU A 100 6.51 15.92 -2.46
C LEU A 100 5.53 16.62 -1.50
N THR A 101 4.42 15.97 -1.19
CA THR A 101 3.42 16.45 -0.23
C THR A 101 3.23 15.42 0.87
N GLY A 102 3.31 15.85 2.13
CA GLY A 102 3.02 15.03 3.29
C GLY A 102 1.67 15.38 3.92
N TYR A 103 0.87 14.36 4.21
CA TYR A 103 -0.41 14.48 4.88
C TYR A 103 -0.36 13.77 6.23
N GLY A 104 -0.83 14.44 7.27
CA GLY A 104 -0.91 13.87 8.61
C GLY A 104 -0.46 14.85 9.71
N PRO A 105 -0.21 14.33 10.92
CA PRO A 105 -0.24 12.91 11.25
C PRO A 105 -1.66 12.34 11.20
N LEU A 106 -1.79 11.05 10.85
CA LEU A 106 -3.05 10.31 10.92
C LEU A 106 -3.57 10.35 12.35
N GLN A 107 -4.78 10.88 12.53
CA GLN A 107 -5.42 11.00 13.84
C GLN A 107 -6.23 9.74 14.14
N TYR A 108 -5.87 9.03 15.19
CA TYR A 108 -6.60 7.87 15.68
C TYR A 108 -6.30 7.64 17.16
N THR A 109 -7.32 7.26 17.93
CA THR A 109 -7.18 6.89 19.34
C THR A 109 -7.43 5.39 19.48
N PRO A 110 -6.43 4.59 19.89
CA PRO A 110 -6.61 3.16 20.08
C PRO A 110 -7.69 2.84 21.11
N THR A 111 -8.55 1.88 20.76
CA THR A 111 -9.65 1.41 21.60
C THR A 111 -9.21 0.33 22.59
N GLY A 112 -8.07 -0.32 22.33
CA GLY A 112 -7.59 -1.47 23.08
C GLY A 112 -7.95 -2.81 22.42
N ASP A 113 -8.92 -2.82 21.51
CA ASP A 113 -9.13 -3.93 20.59
C ASP A 113 -8.14 -3.82 19.43
N LYS A 114 -7.12 -4.66 19.49
CA LYS A 114 -6.03 -4.67 18.51
C LYS A 114 -6.52 -4.91 17.09
N GLU A 115 -7.48 -5.81 16.87
CA GLU A 115 -7.92 -6.16 15.52
C GLU A 115 -8.77 -5.02 14.93
N ALA A 116 -9.69 -4.48 15.73
CA ALA A 116 -10.48 -3.32 15.36
C ALA A 116 -9.60 -2.08 15.09
N ASP A 117 -8.59 -1.85 15.93
CA ASP A 117 -7.66 -0.73 15.77
C ASP A 117 -6.82 -0.84 14.49
N ILE A 118 -6.29 -2.04 14.19
CA ILE A 118 -5.57 -2.29 12.94
C ILE A 118 -6.46 -2.01 11.73
N GLN A 119 -7.70 -2.51 11.78
CA GLN A 119 -8.68 -2.36 10.72
C GLN A 119 -9.04 -0.87 10.51
N ALA A 120 -9.24 -0.11 11.58
CA ALA A 120 -9.59 1.30 11.54
C ALA A 120 -8.44 2.17 10.99
N ILE A 121 -7.23 2.02 11.53
CA ILE A 121 -6.05 2.75 11.06
C ILE A 121 -5.78 2.42 9.59
N THR A 122 -5.94 1.16 9.20
CA THR A 122 -5.72 0.75 7.82
C THR A 122 -6.69 1.43 6.86
N ARG A 123 -7.99 1.45 7.20
CA ARG A 123 -9.01 2.18 6.43
C ARG A 123 -8.71 3.68 6.34
N LEU A 124 -8.25 4.28 7.43
CA LEU A 124 -7.92 5.71 7.47
C LEU A 124 -6.80 6.07 6.49
N TYR A 125 -5.66 5.36 6.53
CA TYR A 125 -4.56 5.69 5.62
C TYR A 125 -4.91 5.34 4.17
N THR A 126 -5.64 4.26 3.90
CA THR A 126 -6.06 3.95 2.51
C THR A 126 -7.05 4.98 1.99
N GLY A 127 -7.94 5.52 2.82
CA GLY A 127 -8.82 6.62 2.46
C GLY A 127 -8.06 7.91 2.13
N MET A 128 -6.92 8.17 2.80
CA MET A 128 -6.03 9.28 2.40
C MET A 128 -5.42 9.05 1.02
N ILE A 129 -4.97 7.82 0.73
CA ILE A 129 -4.45 7.46 -0.59
C ILE A 129 -5.54 7.65 -1.66
N GLU A 130 -6.77 7.21 -1.42
CA GLU A 130 -7.89 7.41 -2.35
C GLU A 130 -8.15 8.88 -2.67
N LYS A 131 -8.13 9.75 -1.66
CA LYS A 131 -8.34 11.20 -1.86
C LYS A 131 -7.30 11.81 -2.79
N ILE A 132 -6.07 11.30 -2.73
CA ILE A 132 -4.96 11.79 -3.57
C ILE A 132 -5.04 11.17 -4.97
N LEU A 133 -5.33 9.87 -5.05
CA LEU A 133 -5.56 9.18 -6.31
C LEU A 133 -6.69 9.84 -7.12
N ARG A 134 -7.76 10.30 -6.49
CA ARG A 134 -8.85 11.04 -7.17
C ARG A 134 -8.41 12.39 -7.74
N GLN A 135 -7.37 13.02 -7.18
CA GLN A 135 -6.81 14.27 -7.69
C GLN A 135 -5.84 14.04 -8.86
N TYR A 136 -5.09 12.94 -8.82
CA TYR A 136 -4.05 12.61 -9.82
C TYR A 136 -4.20 11.16 -10.31
N PRO A 137 -5.34 10.79 -10.93
CA PRO A 137 -5.60 9.41 -11.29
C PRO A 137 -4.64 8.91 -12.36
N ASP A 138 -4.22 9.77 -13.28
CA ASP A 138 -3.28 9.49 -14.36
C ASP A 138 -1.86 9.15 -13.88
N GLN A 139 -1.47 9.61 -12.69
CA GLN A 139 -0.13 9.39 -12.14
C GLN A 139 -0.01 8.17 -11.22
N TRP A 140 -1.09 7.43 -10.99
CA TRP A 140 -1.03 6.20 -10.22
C TRP A 140 -0.57 5.02 -11.08
N LEU A 141 0.23 4.11 -10.50
CA LEU A 141 0.77 2.95 -11.22
C LEU A 141 -0.30 1.85 -11.35
N TRP A 142 -1.26 2.05 -12.27
CA TRP A 142 -2.40 1.15 -12.54
C TRP A 142 -2.03 -0.27 -12.95
N ALA A 143 -0.77 -0.51 -13.33
CA ALA A 143 -0.27 -1.83 -13.69
C ALA A 143 -0.37 -2.85 -12.52
N HIS A 144 -0.42 -2.38 -11.28
CA HIS A 144 -0.60 -3.25 -10.12
C HIS A 144 -2.04 -3.76 -10.01
N ARG A 145 -2.21 -5.08 -9.88
CA ARG A 145 -3.52 -5.71 -9.64
C ARG A 145 -4.02 -5.45 -8.21
N ARG A 146 -4.43 -4.22 -7.92
CA ARG A 146 -4.89 -3.78 -6.58
C ARG A 146 -6.08 -4.61 -6.06
N TRP A 147 -7.06 -4.89 -6.92
CA TRP A 147 -8.29 -5.62 -6.60
C TRP A 147 -8.21 -7.12 -6.97
N LEU A 148 -7.05 -7.76 -6.73
CA LEU A 148 -6.81 -9.14 -7.15
C LEU A 148 -7.87 -10.14 -6.66
N ASP A 149 -8.33 -10.00 -5.42
CA ASP A 149 -9.31 -10.92 -4.81
C ASP A 149 -10.70 -10.77 -5.44
N CYS A 150 -11.13 -9.54 -5.74
CA CYS A 150 -12.37 -9.28 -6.48
C CYS A 150 -12.30 -9.86 -7.91
N ASN A 151 -11.16 -9.65 -8.59
CA ASN A 151 -10.98 -10.13 -9.95
C ASN A 151 -10.99 -11.67 -10.04
N ARG A 152 -10.59 -12.37 -8.98
CA ARG A 152 -10.55 -13.85 -8.95
C ARG A 152 -11.88 -14.49 -8.56
N THR A 153 -12.76 -13.76 -7.88
CA THR A 153 -14.08 -14.23 -7.45
C THR A 153 -15.18 -13.90 -8.46
N TYR A 154 -14.89 -13.04 -9.46
CA TYR A 154 -15.79 -12.79 -10.58
C TYR A 154 -15.97 -14.05 -11.45
N GLN A 155 -17.13 -14.69 -11.32
CA GLN A 155 -17.66 -15.67 -12.27
C GLN A 155 -18.55 -14.90 -13.27
N PRO A 156 -18.25 -14.88 -14.58
CA PRO A 156 -19.16 -14.29 -15.55
C PRO A 156 -20.51 -15.02 -15.46
N LYS A 157 -21.62 -14.28 -15.40
CA LYS A 157 -22.95 -14.89 -15.58
C LYS A 157 -23.00 -15.46 -16.99
N GLU A 158 -23.24 -16.76 -17.14
CA GLU A 158 -23.56 -17.33 -18.44
C GLU A 158 -24.82 -16.64 -18.96
N GLU A 159 -24.69 -15.87 -20.05
CA GLU A 159 -25.84 -15.36 -20.78
C GLU A 159 -26.57 -16.55 -21.41
N ASN A 160 -27.81 -16.79 -20.99
CA ASN A 160 -28.70 -17.79 -21.58
C ASN A 160 -28.86 -17.52 -23.08
N LYS A 161 -28.15 -18.27 -23.92
CA LYS A 161 -28.26 -18.21 -25.39
C LYS A 161 -29.52 -18.87 -25.97
N ASN A 162 -30.51 -19.24 -25.14
CA ASN A 162 -31.67 -20.05 -25.56
C ASN A 162 -33.00 -19.29 -25.74
N GLU A 163 -33.01 -17.96 -25.87
CA GLU A 163 -34.26 -17.20 -26.11
C GLU A 163 -34.43 -16.63 -27.53
N LYS A 164 -33.67 -17.13 -28.53
CA LYS A 164 -33.82 -16.65 -29.93
C LYS A 164 -33.96 -17.77 -30.96
N THR A 165 -34.97 -18.65 -30.79
CA THR A 165 -35.59 -19.35 -31.93
C THR A 165 -37.03 -19.75 -31.61
N ALA A 166 -37.96 -18.79 -31.64
CA ALA A 166 -39.39 -19.06 -31.74
C ALA A 166 -40.10 -17.86 -32.38
N VAL A 167 -39.89 -17.67 -33.68
CA VAL A 167 -40.82 -17.00 -34.60
C VAL A 167 -40.71 -17.71 -35.95
#